data_AF-A0A3P1VC47-F1
#
_entry.id   AF-A0A3P1VC47-F1
#
_cell.length_a   1.000
_cell.length_b   1.000
_cell.length_c   1.000
_cell.angle_alpha   90.00
_cell.angle_beta   90.00
_cell.angle_gamma   90.00
#
_symmetry.space_group_name_H-M   'P 1'
#
loop_
_entity.id
_entity.type
_entity.pdbx_description
1 polymer ?
#
loop_
_entity_poly.entity_id
_entity_poly.type
_entity_poly.pdbx_seq_one_letter_code
_entity_poly.pdbx_strand_id
1 'polypeptide(L)'
;LKALKSANIKANEVSYISAHGTGTKANDSTESKALYRVFKEYTDRIPVSSLKSMIGHTMGAASGLEAISSVLTIKNNTIPPTINYTCPDSDCIKNVVPNHKINKDINIVLSNSFA
;
A
#
# COMPACT_ATOMS: atom_id res chain seq x y z
N LEU A 1 -8.53 8.34 7.60
CA LEU A 1 -10.01 8.30 7.74
C LEU A 1 -10.76 9.22 6.79
N LYS A 2 -10.31 10.46 6.51
CA LYS A 2 -11.05 11.39 5.63
C LYS A 2 -11.40 10.78 4.26
N ALA A 3 -10.44 10.13 3.59
CA ALA A 3 -10.66 9.47 2.30
C ALA A 3 -11.76 8.39 2.35
N LEU A 4 -11.67 7.44 3.30
CA LEU A 4 -12.67 6.38 3.48
C LEU A 4 -14.08 6.94 3.73
N LYS A 5 -14.19 7.97 4.58
CA LYS A 5 -15.47 8.66 4.84
C LYS A 5 -16.02 9.34 3.59
N SER A 6 -15.17 10.03 2.85
CA SER A 6 -15.56 10.72 1.61
C SER A 6 -16.05 9.75 0.53
N ALA A 7 -15.52 8.53 0.50
CA ALA A 7 -15.92 7.47 -0.42
C ALA A 7 -17.11 6.63 0.10
N ASN A 8 -17.57 6.87 1.34
CA ASN A 8 -18.54 6.01 2.04
C ASN A 8 -18.13 4.52 2.09
N ILE A 9 -16.85 4.27 2.36
CA ILE A 9 -16.23 2.94 2.41
C ILE A 9 -15.78 2.61 3.83
N LYS A 10 -16.05 1.38 4.29
CA LYS A 10 -15.57 0.83 5.55
C LYS A 10 -14.14 0.31 5.40
N ALA A 11 -13.39 0.30 6.50
CA ALA A 11 -11.99 -0.14 6.49
C ALA A 11 -11.80 -1.58 5.97
N ASN A 12 -12.75 -2.48 6.25
CA ASN A 12 -12.70 -3.87 5.82
C ASN A 12 -13.10 -4.10 4.35
N GLU A 13 -13.55 -3.06 3.64
CA GLU A 13 -13.88 -3.13 2.20
C GLU A 13 -12.64 -2.82 1.33
N VAL A 14 -11.59 -2.21 1.90
CA VAL A 14 -10.34 -1.95 1.19
C VAL A 14 -9.65 -3.27 0.84
N SER A 15 -9.45 -3.50 -0.46
CA SER A 15 -8.91 -4.77 -0.97
C SER A 15 -7.38 -4.75 -1.11
N TYR A 16 -6.80 -3.57 -1.30
CA TYR A 16 -5.36 -3.34 -1.48
C TYR A 16 -4.96 -1.92 -1.05
N ILE A 17 -3.74 -1.76 -0.54
CA ILE A 17 -3.15 -0.46 -0.23
C ILE A 17 -1.86 -0.26 -1.03
N SER A 18 -1.83 0.77 -1.89
CA SER A 18 -0.59 1.29 -2.47
C SER A 18 0.03 2.24 -1.44
N ALA A 19 1.06 1.78 -0.75
CA ALA A 19 1.73 2.53 0.30
C ALA A 19 2.51 3.73 -0.25
N HIS A 20 2.76 4.72 0.59
CA HIS A 20 3.75 5.74 0.29
C HIS A 20 5.17 5.14 0.29
N GLY A 21 5.49 4.29 1.28
CA GLY A 21 6.59 3.31 1.27
C GLY A 21 7.89 3.76 0.59
N THR A 22 8.57 4.77 1.14
CA THR A 22 9.79 5.34 0.55
C THR A 22 11.04 4.52 0.83
N GLY A 23 10.97 3.47 1.66
CA GLY A 23 12.13 2.69 2.08
C GLY A 23 12.92 3.36 3.20
N THR A 24 12.46 4.50 3.72
CA THR A 24 13.09 5.16 4.86
C THR A 24 12.51 4.61 6.16
N LYS A 25 13.38 4.32 7.13
CA LYS A 25 12.96 3.75 8.42
C LYS A 25 11.88 4.59 9.13
N ALA A 26 12.03 5.91 9.08
CA ALA A 26 11.08 6.84 9.69
C ALA A 26 9.70 6.80 8.99
N ASN A 27 9.67 6.84 7.65
CA ASN A 27 8.42 6.80 6.92
C ASN A 27 7.71 5.45 7.10
N ASP A 28 8.40 4.35 6.81
CA ASP A 28 7.75 3.04 6.66
C ASP A 28 7.17 2.55 8.00
N SER A 29 7.88 2.82 9.11
CA SER A 29 7.35 2.56 10.47
C SER A 29 6.19 3.49 10.85
N THR A 30 6.23 4.76 10.45
CA THR A 30 5.15 5.72 10.73
C THR A 30 3.88 5.39 9.92
N GLU A 31 4.04 5.08 8.64
CA GLU A 31 2.95 4.60 7.78
C GLU A 31 2.34 3.32 8.36
N SER A 32 3.17 2.36 8.77
CA SER A 32 2.71 1.11 9.38
C SER A 32 1.87 1.35 10.64
N LYS A 33 2.32 2.22 11.55
CA LYS A 33 1.55 2.61 12.74
C LYS A 33 0.23 3.28 12.38
N ALA A 34 0.22 4.14 11.35
CA ALA A 34 -1.00 4.77 10.87
C ALA A 34 -2.00 3.73 10.31
N LEU A 35 -1.51 2.74 9.56
CA LEU A 35 -2.33 1.64 9.04
C LEU A 35 -2.90 0.77 10.17
N TYR A 36 -2.11 0.40 11.18
CA TYR A 36 -2.64 -0.31 12.35
C TYR A 36 -3.71 0.49 13.11
N ARG A 37 -3.56 1.81 13.20
CA ARG A 37 -4.57 2.68 13.83
C ARG A 37 -5.87 2.75 13.04
N VAL A 38 -5.80 2.75 11.71
CA VAL A 38 -6.97 2.89 10.82
C VAL A 38 -7.68 1.56 10.60
N PHE A 39 -6.92 0.50 10.33
CA PHE A 39 -7.44 -0.80 9.91
C PHE A 39 -7.48 -1.85 11.03
N LYS A 40 -6.81 -1.62 12.17
CA LYS A 40 -6.88 -2.47 13.37
C LYS A 40 -6.68 -3.96 13.05
N GLU A 41 -7.65 -4.81 13.40
CA GLU A 41 -7.60 -6.26 13.14
C GLU A 41 -7.57 -6.64 11.64
N TYR A 42 -7.88 -5.71 10.73
CA TYR A 42 -7.84 -5.93 9.29
C TYR A 42 -6.46 -5.64 8.68
N THR A 43 -5.55 -4.94 9.37
CA THR A 43 -4.29 -4.44 8.78
C THR A 43 -3.47 -5.54 8.12
N ASP A 44 -3.22 -6.65 8.82
CA ASP A 44 -2.41 -7.75 8.27
C ASP A 44 -3.15 -8.59 7.21
N ARG A 45 -4.47 -8.42 7.07
CA ARG A 45 -5.28 -9.12 6.05
C ARG A 45 -5.28 -8.39 4.71
N ILE A 46 -5.02 -7.10 4.72
CA ILE A 46 -5.01 -6.25 3.52
C ILE A 46 -3.59 -6.29 2.94
N PRO A 47 -3.41 -6.76 1.70
CA PRO A 47 -2.12 -6.68 1.04
C PRO A 47 -1.73 -5.21 0.83
N VAL A 48 -0.47 -4.90 1.10
CA VAL A 48 0.12 -3.57 0.93
C VAL A 48 1.37 -3.71 0.06
N SER A 49 1.64 -2.78 -0.84
CA SER A 49 2.91 -2.78 -1.56
C SER A 49 3.40 -1.36 -1.85
N SER A 50 4.71 -1.23 -2.13
CA SER A 50 5.30 0.03 -2.59
C SER A 50 5.84 -0.11 -4.00
N LEU A 51 5.26 0.65 -4.94
CA LEU A 51 5.74 0.75 -6.31
C LEU A 51 7.17 1.32 -6.37
N LYS A 52 7.54 2.16 -5.39
CA LYS A 52 8.87 2.78 -5.28
C LYS A 52 9.99 1.75 -5.11
N SER A 53 9.67 0.54 -4.64
CA SER A 53 10.65 -0.57 -4.62
C SER A 53 11.22 -0.90 -6.00
N MET A 54 10.45 -0.66 -7.08
CA MET A 54 10.83 -0.97 -8.46
C MET A 54 11.32 0.26 -9.24
N ILE A 55 10.71 1.43 -9.02
CA ILE A 55 10.95 2.63 -9.84
C ILE A 55 11.64 3.77 -9.07
N GLY A 56 11.95 3.57 -7.79
CA GLY A 56 12.45 4.62 -6.90
C GLY A 56 11.39 5.68 -6.54
N HIS A 57 11.80 6.68 -5.76
CA HIS A 57 10.93 7.79 -5.41
C HIS A 57 11.00 8.91 -6.45
N THR A 58 10.01 8.99 -7.32
CA THR A 58 9.93 9.99 -8.41
C THR A 58 9.41 11.38 -7.95
N MET A 59 9.59 11.70 -6.67
CA MET A 59 9.16 12.97 -6.05
C MET A 59 7.71 13.32 -6.40
N GLY A 60 7.45 14.51 -6.96
CA GLY A 60 6.10 14.98 -7.30
C GLY A 60 5.35 14.12 -8.30
N ALA A 61 6.02 13.25 -9.06
CA ALA A 61 5.37 12.32 -9.98
C ALA A 61 4.87 11.03 -9.31
N ALA A 62 5.30 10.75 -8.07
CA ALA A 62 5.05 9.46 -7.40
C ALA A 62 3.55 9.16 -7.28
N SER A 63 2.76 10.11 -6.79
CA SER A 63 1.31 9.93 -6.61
C SER A 63 0.58 9.68 -7.93
N GLY A 64 1.03 10.28 -9.03
CA GLY A 64 0.45 10.02 -10.37
C GLY A 64 0.72 8.60 -10.85
N LEU A 65 1.97 8.13 -10.71
CA LEU A 65 2.34 6.76 -11.08
C LEU A 65 1.65 5.72 -10.19
N GLU A 66 1.53 5.99 -8.90
CA GLU A 66 0.83 5.12 -7.94
C GLU A 66 -0.68 5.06 -8.20
N ALA A 67 -1.29 6.19 -8.59
CA ALA A 67 -2.69 6.22 -9.00
C ALA A 67 -2.92 5.40 -10.28
N ILE A 68 -2.05 5.55 -11.30
CA ILE A 68 -2.12 4.73 -12.52
C ILE A 68 -1.96 3.24 -12.19
N SER A 69 -0.97 2.89 -11.36
CA SER A 69 -0.75 1.51 -10.90
C SER A 69 -1.96 0.95 -10.14
N SER A 70 -2.60 1.77 -9.30
CA SER A 70 -3.81 1.40 -8.56
C SER A 70 -4.98 1.10 -9.49
N VAL A 71 -5.20 1.92 -10.52
CA VAL A 71 -6.23 1.66 -11.55
C VAL A 71 -5.93 0.38 -12.33
N LEU A 72 -4.67 0.15 -12.71
CA LEU A 72 -4.27 -1.08 -13.39
C LEU A 72 -4.40 -2.32 -12.48
N THR A 73 -4.18 -2.17 -11.18
CA THR A 73 -4.36 -3.23 -10.18
C THR A 73 -5.82 -3.68 -10.12
N ILE A 74 -6.77 -2.73 -10.12
CA ILE A 74 -8.22 -3.01 -10.19
C ILE A 74 -8.54 -3.68 -11.53
N LYS A 75 -8.10 -3.10 -12.65
CA LYS A 75 -8.41 -3.61 -14.00
C LYS A 75 -7.93 -5.05 -14.21
N ASN A 76 -6.75 -5.39 -13.68
CA ASN A 76 -6.07 -6.65 -13.97
C ASN A 76 -6.13 -7.65 -12.81
N ASN A 77 -6.76 -7.32 -11.68
CA ASN A 77 -6.79 -8.14 -10.47
C ASN A 77 -5.40 -8.65 -10.05
N THR A 78 -4.40 -7.78 -10.19
CA THR A 78 -2.97 -8.09 -9.99
C THR A 78 -2.32 -7.01 -9.15
N ILE A 79 -1.83 -7.37 -7.97
CA ILE A 79 -1.13 -6.47 -7.05
C ILE A 79 0.38 -6.53 -7.32
N PRO A 80 1.06 -5.39 -7.54
CA PRO A 80 2.50 -5.37 -7.72
C PRO A 80 3.24 -5.77 -6.43
N PRO A 81 4.46 -6.32 -6.53
CA PRO A 81 5.26 -6.66 -5.37
C PRO A 81 5.92 -5.44 -4.74
N THR A 82 6.32 -5.58 -3.48
CA THR A 82 7.44 -4.83 -2.91
C THR A 82 8.71 -5.65 -3.15
N ILE A 83 9.53 -5.28 -4.13
CA ILE A 83 10.78 -6.00 -4.43
C ILE A 83 11.90 -5.65 -3.44
N ASN A 84 12.96 -6.46 -3.43
CA ASN A 84 14.12 -6.32 -2.54
C ASN A 84 13.79 -6.51 -1.04
N TYR A 85 12.62 -7.06 -0.71
CA TYR A 85 12.20 -7.29 0.66
C TYR A 85 12.78 -8.60 1.19
N THR A 86 13.91 -8.51 1.90
CA THR A 86 14.68 -9.68 2.39
C THR A 86 14.81 -9.73 3.92
N CYS A 87 14.78 -8.58 4.59
CA CYS A 87 14.90 -8.46 6.04
C CYS A 87 13.67 -7.74 6.60
N PRO A 88 12.69 -8.48 7.16
CA PRO A 88 11.51 -7.89 7.77
C PRO A 88 11.86 -7.00 8.98
N ASP A 89 11.17 -5.87 9.10
CA ASP A 89 11.25 -4.96 10.27
C ASP A 89 10.02 -5.19 11.17
N SER A 90 10.23 -5.40 12.46
CA SER A 90 9.18 -5.61 13.45
C SER A 90 8.27 -4.39 13.67
N ASP A 91 8.75 -3.19 13.34
CA ASP A 91 7.98 -1.95 13.43
C ASP A 91 7.05 -1.72 12.22
N CYS A 92 7.17 -2.56 11.19
CA CYS A 92 6.43 -2.45 9.94
C CYS A 92 5.28 -3.46 9.84
N ILE A 93 4.28 -3.14 9.01
CA ILE A 93 3.22 -4.08 8.64
C ILE A 93 3.79 -5.34 7.98
N LYS A 94 3.10 -6.48 8.15
CA LYS A 94 3.63 -7.78 7.73
C LYS A 94 3.30 -8.13 6.28
N ASN A 95 2.10 -7.78 5.82
CA ASN A 95 1.59 -8.19 4.51
C ASN A 95 2.01 -7.20 3.41
N VAL A 96 3.30 -7.17 3.09
CA VAL A 96 3.90 -6.19 2.16
C VAL A 96 4.05 -6.70 0.71
N VAL A 97 3.38 -7.80 0.36
CA VAL A 97 3.46 -8.46 -0.96
C VAL A 97 4.93 -8.63 -1.39
N PRO A 98 5.75 -9.39 -0.64
CA PRO A 98 7.20 -9.40 -0.82
C PRO A 98 7.60 -10.11 -2.12
N ASN A 99 8.40 -9.43 -2.95
CA ASN A 99 9.16 -9.92 -4.10
C ASN A 99 8.36 -10.47 -5.30
N HIS A 100 7.14 -10.96 -5.10
CA HIS A 100 6.30 -11.53 -6.15
C HIS A 100 4.90 -10.93 -6.15
N LYS A 101 4.40 -10.60 -7.34
CA LYS A 101 3.03 -10.13 -7.54
C LYS A 101 2.04 -11.17 -7.01
N ILE A 102 0.86 -10.72 -6.61
CA ILE A 102 -0.26 -11.61 -6.27
C ILE A 102 -1.47 -11.30 -7.14
N ASN A 103 -2.20 -12.34 -7.54
CA ASN A 103 -3.48 -12.21 -8.23
C ASN A 103 -4.59 -12.34 -7.19
N LYS A 104 -5.49 -11.37 -7.14
CA LYS A 104 -6.60 -11.31 -6.18
C LYS A 104 -7.70 -10.42 -6.78
N ASP A 105 -8.96 -10.72 -6.46
CA ASP A 105 -10.06 -9.82 -6.81
C ASP A 105 -9.91 -8.49 -6.06
N ILE A 106 -9.69 -7.40 -6.80
CA ILE A 106 -9.44 -6.07 -6.27
C ILE A 106 -10.53 -5.11 -6.74
N ASN A 107 -11.35 -4.65 -5.80
CA ASN A 107 -12.43 -3.71 -6.08
C ASN A 107 -12.12 -2.31 -5.52
N ILE A 108 -11.40 -2.23 -4.39
CA ILE A 108 -11.13 -0.96 -3.71
C ILE A 108 -9.63 -0.88 -3.38
N VAL A 109 -8.98 0.18 -3.88
CA VAL A 109 -7.57 0.49 -3.60
C VAL A 109 -7.49 1.81 -2.85
N LEU A 110 -6.71 1.82 -1.76
CA LEU A 110 -6.29 3.04 -1.08
C LEU A 110 -4.85 3.37 -1.49
N SER A 111 -4.62 4.52 -2.13
CA SER A 111 -3.27 5.00 -2.47
C SER A 111 -2.85 6.10 -1.49
N ASN A 112 -1.75 5.89 -0.77
CA ASN A 112 -1.22 6.85 0.19
C ASN A 112 -0.10 7.69 -0.42
N SER A 113 -0.06 8.97 -0.04
CA SER A 113 1.11 9.82 -0.25
C SER A 113 1.27 10.73 0.96
N PHE A 114 2.44 10.71 1.58
CA PHE A 114 2.80 11.59 2.68
C PHE A 114 3.82 12.61 2.19
N ALA A 115 3.69 13.83 2.70
CA ALA A 115 4.60 14.95 2.42
C ALA A 115 5.36 15.30 3.70
#